data_AF-A0A4R3PV10-F1
#
_entry.id   AF-A0A4R3PV10-F1
#
_cell.length_a   1.000
_cell.length_b   1.000
_cell.length_c   1.000
_cell.angle_alpha   90.00
_cell.angle_beta   90.00
_cell.angle_gamma   90.00
#
_symmetry.space_group_name_H-M   'P 1'
#
loop_
_entity.id
_entity.type
_entity.pdbx_description
1 polymer ?
#
loop_
_entity_poly.entity_id
_entity_poly.type
_entity_poly.pdbx_seq_one_letter_code
_entity_poly.pdbx_strand_id
1 'polypeptide(L)'
;MSEFRLAFPACVIAGKHRLAADDIGLLRRHSFPDGVRTTDDVVVMLALNNSCPEKCPEWNSFFVEQLAGFIVNYSYPQGSLDEINVAWIMRMFATGGVVNSALEVELVLHIMEISVHVPDDLRAFALDQLRLAITDDVGGYKLSRAVDRKGVTRQDVDFVMRVLRNICEGGVLPVSPLTYNVLHRIEAATLPAANHPRWTDILRALELREYAEPRTSRWLRIVDDEQAVA
;
A
#
# COMPACT_ATOMS: atom_id res chain seq x y z
N MET A 1 8.58 -28.33 -8.40
CA MET A 1 8.07 -27.39 -7.38
C MET A 1 8.78 -27.71 -6.09
N SER A 2 9.79 -26.91 -5.74
CA SER A 2 10.47 -27.00 -4.45
C SER A 2 9.43 -26.72 -3.36
N GLU A 3 9.32 -27.62 -2.39
CA GLU A 3 8.44 -27.42 -1.23
C GLU A 3 8.99 -26.24 -0.42
N PHE A 4 8.27 -25.12 -0.40
CA PHE A 4 8.66 -23.95 0.41
C PHE A 4 8.59 -24.35 1.88
N ARG A 5 9.74 -24.36 2.58
CA ARG A 5 9.84 -24.72 3.99
C ARG A 5 10.40 -23.55 4.78
N LEU A 6 9.66 -23.14 5.81
CA LEU A 6 10.12 -22.12 6.75
C LEU A 6 11.31 -22.65 7.55
N ALA A 7 12.36 -21.83 7.70
CA ALA A 7 13.48 -22.14 8.58
C ALA A 7 13.13 -21.85 10.05
N PHE A 8 13.90 -22.41 10.99
CA PHE A 8 13.79 -22.03 12.40
C PHE A 8 14.26 -20.57 12.60
N PRO A 9 13.60 -19.73 13.40
CA PRO A 9 12.41 -20.00 14.23
C PRO A 9 11.06 -19.80 13.52
N ALA A 10 11.04 -19.30 12.28
CA ALA A 10 9.82 -18.98 11.54
C ALA A 10 8.85 -20.18 11.41
N CYS A 11 9.35 -21.41 11.24
CA CYS A 11 8.49 -22.61 11.18
C CYS A 11 7.74 -22.88 12.49
N VAL A 12 8.38 -22.68 13.64
CA VAL A 12 7.76 -22.87 14.96
C VAL A 12 6.73 -21.78 15.20
N ILE A 13 7.06 -20.55 14.85
CA ILE A 13 6.17 -19.39 15.01
C ILE A 13 4.96 -19.51 14.10
N ALA A 14 5.11 -19.95 12.86
CA ALA A 14 4.00 -20.19 11.94
C ALA A 14 3.01 -21.26 12.44
N GLY A 15 3.47 -22.20 13.29
CA GLY A 15 2.61 -23.18 13.94
C GLY A 15 1.83 -22.65 15.15
N LYS A 16 2.07 -21.41 15.58
CA LYS A 16 1.36 -20.81 16.73
C LYS A 16 0.00 -20.28 16.31
N HIS A 17 -0.94 -20.31 17.24
CA HIS A 17 -2.24 -19.64 17.06
C HIS A 17 -2.10 -18.11 17.11
N ARG A 18 -1.13 -17.60 17.88
CA ARG A 18 -0.90 -16.17 18.07
C ARG A 18 0.57 -15.80 17.93
N LEU A 19 0.83 -14.77 17.13
CA LEU A 19 2.13 -14.09 17.01
C LEU A 19 2.29 -13.07 18.15
N ALA A 20 3.16 -13.35 19.12
CA ALA A 20 3.41 -12.48 20.27
C ALA A 20 4.60 -11.53 20.04
N ALA A 21 4.73 -10.51 20.89
CA ALA A 21 5.81 -9.52 20.77
C ALA A 21 7.22 -10.16 20.87
N ASP A 22 7.39 -11.16 21.75
CA ASP A 22 8.65 -11.89 21.89
C ASP A 22 9.06 -12.63 20.61
N ASP A 23 8.08 -13.10 19.82
CA ASP A 23 8.32 -13.78 18.55
C ASP A 23 8.92 -12.83 17.51
N ILE A 24 8.54 -11.56 17.53
CA ILE A 24 9.12 -10.54 16.65
C ILE A 24 10.60 -10.35 16.97
N GLY A 25 10.97 -10.37 18.26
CA GLY A 25 12.37 -10.32 18.68
C GLY A 25 13.19 -11.53 18.19
N LEU A 26 12.58 -12.71 18.11
CA LEU A 26 13.21 -13.90 17.53
C LEU A 26 13.34 -13.80 16.01
N LEU A 27 12.28 -13.36 15.32
CA LEU A 27 12.27 -13.17 13.88
C LEU A 27 13.31 -12.13 13.46
N ARG A 28 13.38 -10.98 14.13
CA ARG A 28 14.39 -9.95 13.85
C ARG A 28 15.82 -10.44 14.05
N ARG A 29 16.07 -11.34 15.01
CA ARG A 29 17.43 -11.83 15.28
C ARG A 29 17.87 -12.97 14.35
N HIS A 30 16.93 -13.82 13.93
CA HIS A 30 17.27 -15.09 13.28
C HIS A 30 16.70 -15.24 11.88
N SER A 31 15.49 -14.72 11.61
CA SER A 31 14.85 -14.83 10.29
C SER A 31 15.10 -13.60 9.41
N PHE A 32 15.16 -12.42 10.02
CA PHE A 32 15.34 -11.13 9.34
C PHE A 32 16.45 -10.29 10.02
N PRO A 33 17.68 -10.82 10.20
CA PRO A 33 18.77 -10.09 10.86
C PRO A 33 19.09 -8.77 10.17
N ASP A 34 18.91 -8.73 8.86
CA ASP A 34 19.17 -7.59 7.99
C ASP A 34 17.90 -6.85 7.55
N GLY A 35 16.74 -7.25 8.10
CA GLY A 35 15.42 -6.89 7.59
C GLY A 35 14.99 -7.77 6.42
N VAL A 36 13.97 -7.32 5.69
CA VAL A 36 13.44 -7.99 4.48
C VAL A 36 14.14 -7.35 3.29
N ARG A 37 15.04 -8.09 2.64
CA ARG A 37 15.88 -7.58 1.52
C ARG A 37 15.74 -8.39 0.25
N THR A 38 15.17 -9.59 0.33
CA THR A 38 15.03 -10.51 -0.80
C THR A 38 13.57 -10.90 -1.00
N THR A 39 13.26 -11.38 -2.20
CA THR A 39 11.94 -11.96 -2.50
C THR A 39 11.62 -13.15 -1.60
N ASP A 40 12.63 -13.95 -1.22
CA ASP A 40 12.44 -15.08 -0.30
C ASP A 40 12.01 -14.60 1.10
N ASP A 41 12.60 -13.51 1.59
CA ASP A 41 12.19 -12.89 2.86
C ASP A 41 10.71 -12.44 2.82
N VAL A 42 10.27 -11.89 1.68
CA VAL A 42 8.87 -11.50 1.46
C VAL A 42 7.97 -12.73 1.53
N VAL A 43 8.33 -13.83 0.88
CA VAL A 43 7.55 -15.07 0.95
C VAL A 43 7.46 -15.59 2.38
N VAL A 44 8.56 -15.56 3.15
CA VAL A 44 8.56 -15.92 4.58
C VAL A 44 7.63 -15.01 5.40
N MET A 45 7.71 -13.69 5.18
CA MET A 45 6.88 -12.71 5.89
C MET A 45 5.39 -12.91 5.61
N LEU A 46 5.02 -13.15 4.35
CA LEU A 46 3.64 -13.41 3.94
C LEU A 46 3.13 -14.75 4.49
N ALA A 47 3.98 -15.78 4.47
CA ALA A 47 3.63 -17.07 5.06
C ALA A 47 3.33 -16.94 6.56
N LEU A 48 4.17 -16.23 7.32
CA LEU A 48 3.93 -15.96 8.75
C LEU A 48 2.62 -15.20 8.96
N ASN A 49 2.36 -14.18 8.15
CA ASN A 49 1.13 -13.39 8.22
C ASN A 49 -0.12 -14.24 7.94
N ASN A 50 -0.04 -15.20 7.04
CA ASN A 50 -1.17 -16.05 6.64
C ASN A 50 -1.36 -17.26 7.57
N SER A 51 -0.30 -17.76 8.21
CA SER A 51 -0.39 -18.92 9.11
C SER A 51 -0.96 -18.59 10.49
N CYS A 52 -0.71 -17.38 11.01
CA CYS A 52 -1.14 -17.01 12.36
C CYS A 52 -2.46 -16.21 12.32
N PRO A 53 -3.57 -16.70 12.89
CA PRO A 53 -4.83 -15.96 12.90
C PRO A 53 -4.76 -14.72 13.80
N GLU A 54 -4.23 -14.86 15.03
CA GLU A 54 -4.09 -13.73 15.96
C GLU A 54 -2.68 -13.13 15.91
N LYS A 55 -2.60 -11.80 15.89
CA LYS A 55 -1.34 -11.06 15.77
C LYS A 55 -1.32 -9.90 16.75
N CYS A 56 -0.18 -9.69 17.41
CA CYS A 56 0.02 -8.51 18.24
C CYS A 56 0.18 -7.22 17.40
N PRO A 57 -0.10 -6.03 17.96
CA PRO A 57 0.07 -4.76 17.23
C PRO A 57 1.48 -4.53 16.69
N GLU A 58 2.49 -4.98 17.43
CA GLU A 58 3.90 -4.88 17.04
C GLU A 58 4.19 -5.65 15.74
N TRP A 59 3.48 -6.76 15.50
CA TRP A 59 3.59 -7.49 14.25
C TRP A 59 3.06 -6.66 13.08
N ASN A 60 1.94 -5.96 13.28
CA ASN A 60 1.35 -5.12 12.23
C ASN A 60 2.33 -4.02 11.80
N SER A 61 2.93 -3.31 12.77
CA SER A 61 3.96 -2.31 12.50
C SER A 61 5.18 -2.91 11.81
N PHE A 62 5.68 -4.05 12.31
CA PHE A 62 6.83 -4.72 11.71
C PHE A 62 6.54 -5.18 10.27
N PHE A 63 5.39 -5.79 10.02
CA PHE A 63 4.98 -6.26 8.70
C PHE A 63 4.90 -5.10 7.70
N VAL A 64 4.21 -4.01 8.08
CA VAL A 64 4.03 -2.82 7.22
C VAL A 64 5.38 -2.18 6.89
N GLU A 65 6.21 -1.89 7.90
CA GLU A 65 7.49 -1.20 7.67
C GLU A 65 8.46 -2.05 6.85
N GLN A 66 8.61 -3.33 7.19
CA GLN A 66 9.58 -4.19 6.51
C GLN A 66 9.18 -4.46 5.06
N LEU A 67 7.90 -4.72 4.79
CA LEU A 67 7.44 -5.05 3.46
C LEU A 67 7.36 -3.81 2.56
N ALA A 68 6.93 -2.67 3.09
CA ALA A 68 7.00 -1.41 2.36
C ALA A 68 8.46 -1.01 2.06
N GLY A 69 9.34 -1.14 3.05
CA GLY A 69 10.77 -0.88 2.88
C GLY A 69 11.41 -1.75 1.80
N PHE A 70 11.05 -3.04 1.73
CA PHE A 70 11.47 -3.92 0.63
C PHE A 70 10.98 -3.43 -0.73
N ILE A 71 9.67 -3.17 -0.85
CA ILE A 71 9.04 -2.77 -2.11
C ILE A 71 9.64 -1.46 -2.63
N VAL A 72 9.90 -0.50 -1.75
CA VAL A 72 10.37 0.82 -2.17
C VAL A 72 11.88 0.89 -2.29
N ASN A 73 12.64 0.29 -1.38
CA ASN A 73 14.11 0.49 -1.33
C ASN A 73 14.91 -0.66 -1.96
N TYR A 74 14.32 -1.85 -2.12
CA TYR A 74 15.00 -3.04 -2.64
C TYR A 74 14.43 -3.54 -3.97
N SER A 75 13.33 -2.95 -4.44
CA SER A 75 12.83 -3.16 -5.80
C SER A 75 13.24 -1.99 -6.69
N TYR A 76 13.49 -2.27 -7.97
CA TYR A 76 13.76 -1.23 -8.95
C TYR A 76 12.45 -0.55 -9.39
N PRO A 77 12.38 0.79 -9.56
CA PRO A 77 13.37 1.80 -9.18
C PRO A 77 13.45 2.04 -7.66
N GLN A 78 14.65 2.15 -7.12
CA GLN A 78 14.82 2.38 -5.67
C GLN A 78 14.25 3.76 -5.28
N GLY A 79 13.51 3.80 -4.18
CA GLY A 79 12.84 4.99 -3.66
C GLY A 79 11.59 5.40 -4.43
N SER A 80 11.19 4.67 -5.46
CA SER A 80 10.12 5.08 -6.38
C SER A 80 9.31 3.88 -6.88
N LEU A 81 8.12 4.13 -7.41
CA LEU A 81 7.28 3.08 -7.99
C LEU A 81 7.14 3.28 -9.49
N ASP A 82 7.18 2.17 -10.23
CA ASP A 82 6.80 2.11 -11.63
C ASP A 82 5.54 1.24 -11.81
N GLU A 83 5.03 1.18 -13.04
CA GLU A 83 3.83 0.39 -13.40
C GLU A 83 3.97 -1.10 -13.02
N ILE A 84 5.18 -1.65 -13.09
CA ILE A 84 5.42 -3.07 -12.76
C ILE A 84 5.32 -3.30 -11.26
N ASN A 85 5.87 -2.38 -10.44
CA ASN A 85 5.71 -2.42 -9.00
C ASN A 85 4.23 -2.31 -8.61
N VAL A 86 3.49 -1.39 -9.24
CA VAL A 86 2.04 -1.22 -8.99
C VAL A 86 1.25 -2.46 -9.36
N ALA A 87 1.48 -3.03 -10.55
CA ALA A 87 0.82 -4.27 -10.97
C ALA A 87 1.10 -5.43 -10.01
N TRP A 88 2.34 -5.53 -9.50
CA TRP A 88 2.70 -6.54 -8.51
C TRP A 88 1.97 -6.32 -7.17
N ILE A 89 1.96 -5.09 -6.63
CA ILE A 89 1.25 -4.73 -5.38
C ILE A 89 -0.23 -5.09 -5.50
N MET A 90 -0.90 -4.66 -6.58
CA MET A 90 -2.32 -4.92 -6.78
C MET A 90 -2.62 -6.42 -6.89
N ARG A 91 -1.75 -7.19 -7.55
CA ARG A 91 -1.92 -8.65 -7.66
C ARG A 91 -1.67 -9.37 -6.34
N MET A 92 -0.74 -8.88 -5.53
CA MET A 92 -0.31 -9.54 -4.30
C MET A 92 -1.30 -9.30 -3.16
N PHE A 93 -1.84 -8.08 -3.03
CA PHE A 93 -2.64 -7.65 -1.87
C PHE A 93 -4.11 -7.42 -2.19
N ALA A 94 -4.54 -7.61 -3.44
CA ALA A 94 -5.93 -7.43 -3.82
C ALA A 94 -6.47 -8.66 -4.55
N THR A 95 -7.76 -8.94 -4.34
CA THR A 95 -8.50 -9.95 -5.11
C THR A 95 -9.70 -9.26 -5.74
N GLY A 96 -9.80 -9.31 -7.07
CA GLY A 96 -10.88 -8.63 -7.79
C GLY A 96 -10.87 -7.10 -7.63
N GLY A 97 -9.71 -6.50 -7.37
CA GLY A 97 -9.58 -5.05 -7.12
C GLY A 97 -9.88 -4.63 -5.68
N VAL A 98 -10.15 -5.57 -4.78
CA VAL A 98 -10.44 -5.29 -3.37
C VAL A 98 -9.28 -5.77 -2.50
N VAL A 99 -8.70 -4.88 -1.69
CA VAL A 99 -7.80 -5.25 -0.60
C VAL A 99 -8.65 -5.78 0.53
N ASN A 100 -8.42 -7.01 1.02
CA ASN A 100 -9.34 -7.65 1.96
C ASN A 100 -8.95 -7.46 3.45
N SER A 101 -7.71 -7.05 3.71
CA SER A 101 -7.21 -6.85 5.07
C SER A 101 -6.98 -5.38 5.38
N ALA A 102 -7.39 -4.94 6.59
CA ALA A 102 -7.05 -3.61 7.10
C ALA A 102 -5.52 -3.38 7.18
N LEU A 103 -4.76 -4.44 7.48
CA LEU A 103 -3.30 -4.39 7.52
C LEU A 103 -2.69 -4.14 6.13
N GLU A 104 -3.24 -4.76 5.11
CA GLU A 104 -2.77 -4.61 3.73
C GLU A 104 -3.14 -3.24 3.16
N VAL A 105 -4.28 -2.67 3.57
CA VAL A 105 -4.60 -1.27 3.25
C VAL A 105 -3.56 -0.33 3.86
N GLU A 106 -3.20 -0.54 5.13
CA GLU A 106 -2.16 0.26 5.78
C GLU A 106 -0.79 0.08 5.10
N LEU A 107 -0.46 -1.14 4.66
CA LEU A 107 0.76 -1.40 3.87
C LEU A 107 0.76 -0.59 2.57
N VAL A 108 -0.33 -0.61 1.81
CA VAL A 108 -0.43 0.15 0.55
C VAL A 108 -0.25 1.65 0.79
N LEU A 109 -0.90 2.20 1.82
CA LEU A 109 -0.72 3.62 2.18
C LEU A 109 0.72 3.93 2.56
N HIS A 110 1.35 3.07 3.37
CA HIS A 110 2.72 3.30 3.80
C HIS A 110 3.73 3.22 2.64
N ILE A 111 3.56 2.27 1.71
CA ILE A 111 4.32 2.20 0.45
C ILE A 111 4.25 3.53 -0.29
N MET A 112 3.04 4.11 -0.42
CA MET A 112 2.83 5.38 -1.11
C MET A 112 3.50 6.56 -0.37
N GLU A 113 3.44 6.57 0.97
CA GLU A 113 3.99 7.64 1.81
C GLU A 113 5.53 7.70 1.77
N ILE A 114 6.20 6.54 1.66
CA ILE A 114 7.68 6.48 1.62
C ILE A 114 8.25 6.51 0.19
N SER A 115 7.39 6.45 -0.84
CA SER A 115 7.80 6.51 -2.25
C SER A 115 7.89 7.95 -2.74
N VAL A 116 9.00 8.29 -3.41
CA VAL A 116 9.20 9.61 -4.05
C VAL A 116 8.19 9.85 -5.16
N HIS A 117 7.95 8.84 -5.98
CA HIS A 117 6.93 8.89 -7.03
C HIS A 117 5.99 7.69 -6.90
N VAL A 118 4.70 7.97 -7.08
CA VAL A 118 3.62 7.00 -7.02
C VAL A 118 2.77 7.14 -8.29
N PRO A 119 2.72 6.10 -9.14
CA PRO A 119 1.89 6.08 -10.33
C PRO A 119 0.40 6.26 -10.00
N ASP A 120 -0.32 6.89 -10.92
CA ASP A 120 -1.72 7.22 -10.73
C ASP A 120 -2.63 6.00 -10.59
N ASP A 121 -2.27 4.87 -11.21
CA ASP A 121 -2.97 3.59 -11.05
C ASP A 121 -3.07 3.17 -9.59
N LEU A 122 -1.97 3.30 -8.82
CA LEU A 122 -1.98 2.94 -7.40
C LEU A 122 -2.80 3.92 -6.57
N ARG A 123 -2.78 5.22 -6.92
CA ARG A 123 -3.58 6.25 -6.25
C ARG A 123 -5.07 6.01 -6.46
N ALA A 124 -5.47 5.82 -7.71
CA ALA A 124 -6.85 5.53 -8.07
C ALA A 124 -7.31 4.24 -7.41
N PHE A 125 -6.48 3.19 -7.42
CA PHE A 125 -6.75 1.94 -6.73
C PHE A 125 -6.98 2.12 -5.23
N ALA A 126 -6.09 2.87 -4.55
CA ALA A 126 -6.22 3.15 -3.12
C ALA A 126 -7.50 3.94 -2.80
N LEU A 127 -7.82 4.97 -3.58
CA LEU A 127 -9.07 5.73 -3.44
C LEU A 127 -10.31 4.86 -3.72
N ASP A 128 -10.23 3.91 -4.64
CA ASP A 128 -11.35 3.00 -4.93
C ASP A 128 -11.66 2.11 -3.73
N GLN A 129 -10.70 1.82 -2.84
CA GLN A 129 -10.97 1.09 -1.59
C GLN A 129 -11.92 1.87 -0.66
N LEU A 130 -11.80 3.20 -0.62
CA LEU A 130 -12.76 4.05 0.08
C LEU A 130 -14.13 4.03 -0.61
N ARG A 131 -14.17 4.11 -1.95
CA ARG A 131 -15.43 4.00 -2.70
C ARG A 131 -16.14 2.69 -2.37
N LEU A 132 -15.46 1.56 -2.51
CA LEU A 132 -15.97 0.21 -2.23
C LEU A 132 -16.51 0.09 -0.80
N ALA A 133 -15.80 0.66 0.18
CA ALA A 133 -16.25 0.66 1.57
C ALA A 133 -17.53 1.49 1.81
N ILE A 134 -17.75 2.55 1.02
CA ILE A 134 -18.95 3.41 1.12
C ILE A 134 -20.13 2.82 0.33
N THR A 135 -19.88 2.31 -0.89
CA THR A 135 -20.94 1.86 -1.81
C THR A 135 -21.36 0.43 -1.58
N ASP A 136 -20.37 -0.46 -1.45
CA ASP A 136 -20.55 -1.91 -1.56
C ASP A 136 -20.38 -2.62 -0.21
N ASP A 137 -19.91 -1.89 0.81
CA ASP A 137 -19.69 -2.37 2.18
C ASP A 137 -18.63 -3.48 2.29
N VAL A 138 -17.60 -3.42 1.45
CA VAL A 138 -16.56 -4.46 1.35
C VAL A 138 -15.13 -3.91 1.53
N GLY A 139 -14.19 -4.82 1.76
CA GLY A 139 -12.76 -4.56 1.76
C GLY A 139 -12.16 -4.21 3.12
N GLY A 140 -10.84 -4.19 3.18
CA GLY A 140 -10.04 -3.96 4.37
C GLY A 140 -10.21 -2.55 4.94
N TYR A 141 -10.48 -1.56 4.07
CA TYR A 141 -10.77 -0.21 4.53
C TYR A 141 -12.11 -0.16 5.27
N LYS A 142 -13.13 -0.91 4.80
CA LYS A 142 -14.39 -1.04 5.53
C LYS A 142 -14.18 -1.62 6.93
N LEU A 143 -13.31 -2.63 7.08
CA LEU A 143 -13.02 -3.25 8.37
C LEU A 143 -12.35 -2.29 9.38
N SER A 144 -11.58 -1.30 8.91
CA SER A 144 -10.91 -0.30 9.77
C SER A 144 -11.69 1.01 9.89
N ARG A 145 -12.78 1.19 9.14
CA ARG A 145 -13.59 2.40 9.14
C ARG A 145 -14.43 2.50 10.42
N ALA A 146 -14.19 3.52 11.23
CA ALA A 146 -14.80 3.64 12.56
C ALA A 146 -16.31 3.91 12.54
N VAL A 147 -16.80 4.62 11.50
CA VAL A 147 -18.21 5.00 11.39
C VAL A 147 -18.77 4.48 10.08
N ASP A 148 -19.78 3.63 10.19
CA ASP A 148 -20.48 3.10 9.05
C ASP A 148 -21.62 4.03 8.60
N ARG A 149 -21.32 4.88 7.62
CA ARG A 149 -22.31 5.77 7.01
C ARG A 149 -22.03 6.06 5.54
N LYS A 150 -23.08 6.41 4.80
CA LYS A 150 -23.04 6.79 3.37
C LYS A 150 -22.49 8.20 3.08
N GLY A 151 -21.68 8.76 3.98
CA GLY A 151 -21.08 10.08 3.82
C GLY A 151 -19.62 10.07 4.25
N VAL A 152 -18.80 10.89 3.60
CA VAL A 152 -17.37 11.04 3.88
C VAL A 152 -17.18 11.52 5.33
N THR A 153 -16.44 10.75 6.12
CA THR A 153 -16.08 11.02 7.51
C THR A 153 -14.76 11.77 7.60
N ARG A 154 -14.37 12.21 8.80
CA ARG A 154 -13.02 12.75 9.03
C ARG A 154 -11.92 11.73 8.74
N GLN A 155 -12.13 10.46 9.11
CA GLN A 155 -11.19 9.37 8.80
C GLN A 155 -11.05 9.16 7.29
N ASP A 156 -12.15 9.26 6.54
CA ASP A 156 -12.14 9.14 5.08
C ASP A 156 -11.34 10.30 4.45
N VAL A 157 -11.50 11.52 4.97
CA VAL A 157 -10.69 12.68 4.56
C VAL A 157 -9.21 12.44 4.86
N ASP A 158 -8.87 11.97 6.06
CA ASP A 158 -7.48 11.70 6.44
C ASP A 158 -6.87 10.62 5.54
N PHE A 159 -7.62 9.56 5.21
CA PHE A 159 -7.22 8.52 4.26
C PHE A 159 -6.93 9.09 2.86
N VAL A 160 -7.85 9.89 2.31
CA VAL A 160 -7.68 10.52 1.00
C VAL A 160 -6.46 11.44 0.99
N MET A 161 -6.24 12.21 2.07
CA MET A 161 -5.08 13.09 2.18
C MET A 161 -3.76 12.32 2.29
N ARG A 162 -3.75 11.12 2.89
CA ARG A 162 -2.58 10.24 2.84
C ARG A 162 -2.27 9.80 1.41
N VAL A 163 -3.31 9.41 0.65
CA VAL A 163 -3.18 9.00 -0.76
C VAL A 163 -2.69 10.13 -1.67
N LEU A 164 -3.18 11.36 -1.44
CA LEU A 164 -2.86 12.53 -2.27
C LEU A 164 -1.64 13.32 -1.78
N ARG A 165 -1.00 12.92 -0.67
CA ARG A 165 0.04 13.69 0.02
C ARG A 165 1.14 14.18 -0.92
N ASN A 166 1.64 13.30 -1.79
CA ASN A 166 2.84 13.56 -2.60
C ASN A 166 2.59 14.46 -3.82
N ILE A 167 1.35 14.90 -4.06
CA ILE A 167 1.00 15.83 -5.16
C ILE A 167 0.39 17.14 -4.67
N CYS A 168 0.16 17.30 -3.37
CA CYS A 168 -0.43 18.53 -2.85
C CYS A 168 0.59 19.68 -2.91
N GLU A 169 0.46 20.55 -3.90
CA GLU A 169 1.39 21.65 -4.18
C GLU A 169 0.64 22.99 -4.13
N GLY A 170 0.99 23.87 -3.19
CA GLY A 170 0.45 25.23 -3.16
C GLY A 170 -1.08 25.34 -2.99
N GLY A 171 -1.74 24.32 -2.45
CA GLY A 171 -3.21 24.27 -2.31
C GLY A 171 -3.93 23.73 -3.54
N VAL A 172 -3.19 23.27 -4.55
CA VAL A 172 -3.68 22.60 -5.75
C VAL A 172 -3.37 21.11 -5.67
N LEU A 173 -4.27 20.30 -6.23
CA LEU A 173 -4.16 18.85 -6.33
C LEU A 173 -4.17 18.45 -7.82
N PRO A 174 -3.01 18.47 -8.49
CA PRO A 174 -2.90 18.03 -9.88
C PRO A 174 -3.06 16.51 -9.95
N VAL A 175 -4.14 16.05 -10.57
CA VAL A 175 -4.53 14.63 -10.65
C VAL A 175 -4.73 14.18 -12.09
N SER A 176 -4.43 12.92 -12.37
CA SER A 176 -4.78 12.30 -13.64
C SER A 176 -6.29 12.09 -13.81
N PRO A 177 -6.77 11.83 -15.04
CA PRO A 177 -8.16 11.47 -15.27
C PRO A 177 -8.63 10.26 -14.46
N LEU A 178 -7.76 9.27 -14.22
CA LEU A 178 -8.13 8.08 -13.46
C LEU A 178 -8.42 8.43 -12.00
N THR A 179 -7.50 9.13 -11.34
CA THR A 179 -7.66 9.60 -9.95
C THR A 179 -8.85 10.54 -9.81
N TYR A 180 -9.00 11.49 -10.73
CA TYR A 180 -10.12 12.43 -10.79
C TYR A 180 -11.47 11.70 -10.84
N ASN A 181 -11.59 10.70 -11.73
CA ASN A 181 -12.82 9.93 -11.90
C ASN A 181 -13.21 9.16 -10.63
N VAL A 182 -12.24 8.57 -9.91
CA VAL A 182 -12.54 7.85 -8.67
C VAL A 182 -13.06 8.81 -7.58
N LEU A 183 -12.45 9.99 -7.42
CA LEU A 183 -12.91 10.99 -6.45
C LEU A 183 -14.34 11.45 -6.74
N HIS A 184 -14.69 11.69 -8.01
CA HIS A 184 -16.07 12.05 -8.38
C HIS A 184 -17.06 10.89 -8.25
N ARG A 185 -16.61 9.63 -8.40
CA ARG A 185 -17.47 8.47 -8.08
C ARG A 185 -17.77 8.40 -6.58
N ILE A 186 -16.80 8.72 -5.72
CA ILE A 186 -17.02 8.82 -4.27
C ILE A 186 -18.00 9.96 -3.97
N GLU A 187 -17.82 11.13 -4.60
CA GLU A 187 -18.74 12.25 -4.46
C GLU A 187 -20.17 11.87 -4.85
N ALA A 188 -20.35 11.26 -6.03
CA ALA A 188 -21.66 10.83 -6.52
C ALA A 188 -22.31 9.74 -5.65
N ALA A 189 -21.50 8.93 -4.96
CA ALA A 189 -21.97 7.89 -4.04
C ALA A 189 -22.38 8.42 -2.65
N THR A 190 -22.10 9.69 -2.34
CA THR A 190 -22.29 10.26 -1.01
C THR A 190 -23.30 11.40 -1.01
N LEU A 191 -23.90 11.67 0.15
CA LEU A 191 -24.80 12.81 0.32
C LEU A 191 -24.00 14.07 0.72
N PRO A 192 -24.10 15.20 -0.01
CA PRO A 192 -23.33 16.41 0.30
C PRO A 192 -23.48 16.89 1.75
N ALA A 193 -24.69 16.81 2.31
CA ALA A 193 -24.97 17.21 3.69
C ALA A 193 -24.38 16.26 4.75
N ALA A 194 -24.03 15.03 4.37
CA ALA A 194 -23.41 14.04 5.27
C ALA A 194 -21.87 14.05 5.19
N ASN A 195 -21.31 14.72 4.18
CA ASN A 195 -19.88 14.76 3.95
C ASN A 195 -19.19 15.72 4.92
N HIS A 196 -17.99 15.34 5.36
CA HIS A 196 -17.12 16.23 6.10
C HIS A 196 -16.80 17.48 5.24
N PRO A 197 -16.84 18.72 5.78
CA PRO A 197 -16.67 19.94 4.98
C PRO A 197 -15.39 19.97 4.13
N ARG A 198 -14.28 19.43 4.65
CA ARG A 198 -13.01 19.31 3.91
C ARG A 198 -13.09 18.48 2.63
N TRP A 199 -14.08 17.60 2.49
CA TRP A 199 -14.27 16.85 1.24
C TRP A 199 -14.53 17.79 0.06
N THR A 200 -15.39 18.79 0.26
CA THR A 200 -15.66 19.81 -0.76
C THR A 200 -14.42 20.64 -1.08
N ASP A 201 -13.58 20.94 -0.08
CA ASP A 201 -12.33 21.67 -0.28
C ASP A 201 -11.32 20.85 -1.11
N ILE A 202 -11.22 19.54 -0.87
CA ILE A 202 -10.39 18.63 -1.67
C ILE A 202 -10.86 18.65 -3.13
N LEU A 203 -12.16 18.49 -3.37
CA LEU A 203 -12.71 18.47 -4.73
C LEU A 203 -12.48 19.80 -5.48
N ARG A 204 -12.58 20.93 -4.78
CA ARG A 204 -12.29 22.26 -5.37
C ARG A 204 -10.81 22.46 -5.70
N ALA A 205 -9.93 21.79 -4.99
CA ALA A 205 -8.48 21.88 -5.23
C ALA A 205 -8.02 20.99 -6.41
N LEU A 206 -8.89 20.11 -6.94
CA LEU A 206 -8.51 19.23 -8.04
C LEU A 206 -8.24 20.02 -9.33
N GLU A 207 -7.07 19.79 -9.90
CA GLU A 207 -6.71 20.20 -11.25
C GLU A 207 -6.47 18.96 -12.10
N LEU A 208 -7.30 18.76 -13.12
CA LEU A 208 -7.09 17.69 -14.08
C LEU A 208 -5.82 18.00 -14.91
N ARG A 209 -4.81 17.14 -14.81
CA ARG A 209 -3.60 17.22 -15.65
C ARG A 209 -3.43 15.96 -16.46
N GLU A 210 -3.29 16.13 -17.77
CA GLU A 210 -2.82 15.07 -18.65
C GLU A 210 -1.30 15.09 -18.64
N TYR A 211 -0.71 14.14 -17.92
CA TYR A 211 0.72 13.87 -18.02
C TYR A 211 0.99 13.04 -19.27
N ALA A 212 2.03 13.38 -20.03
CA ALA A 212 2.71 12.36 -20.80
C ALA A 212 3.45 11.50 -19.78
N GLU A 213 2.97 10.29 -19.52
CA GLU A 213 3.63 9.37 -18.60
C GLU A 213 5.11 9.25 -19.01
N PRO A 214 6.08 9.64 -18.15
CA PRO A 214 7.45 9.32 -18.43
C PRO A 214 7.53 7.81 -18.45
N ARG A 215 7.68 7.24 -19.65
CA ARG A 215 7.94 5.82 -19.85
C ARG A 215 9.29 5.51 -19.22
N THR A 216 9.34 5.29 -17.92
CA THR A 216 10.52 4.73 -17.23
C THR A 216 10.55 3.24 -17.53
N SER A 217 10.56 2.92 -18.82
CA SER A 217 10.48 1.55 -19.23
C SER A 217 11.78 0.86 -18.85
N ARG A 218 11.65 -0.24 -18.10
CA ARG A 218 12.80 -1.05 -17.65
C ARG A 218 13.70 -1.54 -18.80
N TRP A 219 13.23 -1.49 -20.07
CA TRP A 219 13.95 -1.94 -21.25
C TRP A 219 15.06 -1.02 -21.75
N LEU A 220 15.09 0.26 -21.34
CA LEU A 220 16.04 1.26 -21.85
C LEU A 220 17.16 1.54 -20.84
N ARG A 221 17.76 0.48 -20.28
CA ARG A 221 18.99 0.58 -19.49
C ARG A 221 20.19 0.09 -20.29
N ILE A 222 21.00 1.05 -20.72
CA ILE A 222 22.45 0.88 -20.85
C ILE A 222 22.95 0.64 -19.42
N VAL A 223 23.54 -0.52 -19.18
CA VAL A 223 24.30 -0.75 -17.95
C VAL A 223 25.56 0.09 -18.10
N ASP A 224 25.71 1.15 -17.30
CA ASP A 224 27.02 1.77 -17.14
C ASP A 224 27.89 0.74 -16.38
N ASP A 225 28.62 -0.08 -17.14
CA ASP A 225 29.69 -0.94 -16.63
C ASP A 225 30.85 -0.04 -16.16
N GLU A 226 30.69 0.63 -15.02
CA GLU A 226 31.82 1.17 -14.26
C GLU A 226 32.31 0.15 -13.23
N GLN A 227 32.78 -1.00 -13.71
CA GLN A 227 33.75 -1.84 -12.99
C GLN A 227 34.74 -2.48 -13.96
N ALA A 228 35.57 -1.64 -14.60
CA ALA A 228 36.90 -2.06 -15.05
C ALA A 228 37.92 -1.58 -14.00
N VAL A 229 38.24 -2.52 -13.13
CA VAL A 229 39.19 -2.45 -12.02
C VAL A 229 40.60 -2.14 -12.53
N ALA A 230 41.31 -1.26 -11.81
CA ALA A 230 42.77 -1.14 -11.82
C ALA A 230 43.40 -2.17 -10.88
#